data_AF-A0A131XVH0-F1
#
_entry.id   AF-A0A131XVH0-F1
#
_cell.length_a   1.000
_cell.length_b   1.000
_cell.length_c   1.000
_cell.angle_alpha   90.00
_cell.angle_beta   90.00
_cell.angle_gamma   90.00
#
_symmetry.space_group_name_H-M   'P 1'
#
loop_
_entity.id
_entity.type
_entity.pdbx_description
1 polymer ?
#
loop_
_entity_poly.entity_id
_entity_poly.type
_entity_poly.pdbx_seq_one_letter_code
_entity_poly.pdbx_strand_id
1 'polypeptide(L)'
;MPSNASDADGTPTITLGYWGGVRGIVVPIRCMLEYAGVPYRFKTHEYIRGGTTPAECKARWLEDSAVLAQQGLPFPNVPYLIDGDVQLTQSLAIMRYLARKYGLDLPDADLGTAARLDMIEAQVNDFRWSLIYYCWEDKYEALRWNFLENIPGELSRFSQFLGDRRWLMGDRLTHVDFMLYEALDQYALFSEGCLDAEPNLKGYAARFRNLEPIKRFLESGDFKPWPVLLPNATRWGSQDEPPKTLTKSC
;
A
#
# COMPACT_ATOMS: atom_id res chain seq x y z
N MET A 1 15.84 20.97 -7.91
CA MET A 1 16.20 20.43 -6.58
C MET A 1 15.16 20.98 -5.60
N PRO A 2 14.09 20.26 -5.22
CA PRO A 2 13.21 20.77 -4.19
C PRO A 2 13.89 20.60 -2.82
N SER A 3 13.88 21.67 -2.03
CA SER A 3 14.54 21.79 -0.73
C SER A 3 14.01 20.78 0.28
N ASN A 4 14.95 20.14 1.01
CA ASN A 4 14.67 19.32 2.17
C ASN A 4 13.82 20.08 3.20
N ALA A 5 12.59 19.62 3.40
CA ALA A 5 11.73 20.05 4.50
C ALA A 5 12.21 19.38 5.80
N SER A 6 13.31 19.87 6.35
CA SER A 6 13.70 19.62 7.74
C SER A 6 13.69 20.95 8.47
N ASP A 7 12.83 21.08 9.48
CA ASP A 7 12.91 22.20 10.43
C ASP A 7 14.24 22.15 11.20
N ALA A 8 14.60 23.30 11.77
CA ALA A 8 15.88 23.58 12.42
C ALA A 8 16.30 22.65 13.58
N ASP A 9 15.46 21.66 13.94
CA ASP A 9 15.66 20.73 15.06
C ASP A 9 15.74 19.24 14.63
N GLY A 10 15.80 18.95 13.31
CA GLY A 10 16.01 17.58 12.82
C GLY A 10 14.86 16.59 13.08
N THR A 11 13.73 17.06 13.60
CA THR A 11 12.52 16.25 13.77
C THR A 11 11.83 16.07 12.41
N PRO A 12 11.44 14.84 12.01
CA PRO A 12 10.75 14.62 10.75
C PRO A 12 9.47 15.45 10.68
N THR A 13 9.32 16.24 9.62
CA THR A 13 8.13 17.09 9.37
C THR A 13 6.88 16.28 9.04
N ILE A 14 7.06 15.03 8.61
CA ILE A 14 5.98 14.11 8.26
C ILE A 14 5.82 13.03 9.32
N THR A 15 4.60 12.86 9.83
CA THR A 15 4.19 11.68 10.60
C THR A 15 3.21 10.84 9.80
N LEU A 16 3.54 9.57 9.57
CA LEU A 16 2.66 8.57 8.97
C LEU A 16 2.19 7.60 10.05
N GLY A 17 0.89 7.57 10.30
CA GLY A 17 0.28 6.72 11.30
C GLY A 17 -0.37 5.47 10.72
N TYR A 18 -0.09 4.30 11.28
CA TYR A 18 -0.76 3.05 10.89
C TYR A 18 -0.68 1.98 11.99
N TRP A 19 -1.25 0.80 11.74
CA TRP A 19 -1.09 -0.36 12.61
C TRP A 19 0.37 -0.80 12.71
N GLY A 20 0.80 -1.16 13.93
CA GLY A 20 2.12 -1.73 14.18
C GLY A 20 2.17 -3.23 13.88
N GLY A 21 3.37 -3.72 13.52
CA GLY A 21 3.63 -5.15 13.41
C GLY A 21 2.98 -5.85 12.20
N VAL A 22 2.46 -5.10 11.23
CA VAL A 22 1.87 -5.65 10.00
C VAL A 22 2.41 -4.90 8.77
N ARG A 23 2.37 -5.55 7.61
CA ARG A 23 2.65 -4.92 6.31
C ARG A 23 1.56 -3.89 5.97
N GLY A 24 0.32 -4.38 5.86
CA GLY A 24 -0.90 -3.62 5.65
C GLY A 24 -0.92 -2.73 4.40
N ILE A 25 -1.98 -1.92 4.27
CA ILE A 25 -2.21 -1.08 3.09
C ILE A 25 -1.30 0.16 3.02
N VAL A 26 -0.44 0.36 4.03
CA VAL A 26 0.41 1.55 4.17
C VAL A 26 1.72 1.44 3.39
N VAL A 27 2.14 0.25 2.98
CA VAL A 27 3.42 0.05 2.27
C VAL A 27 3.57 0.92 1.02
N PRO A 28 2.58 1.10 0.14
CA PRO A 28 2.73 2.00 -1.01
C PRO A 28 3.09 3.43 -0.59
N ILE A 29 2.48 3.93 0.49
CA ILE A 29 2.76 5.27 1.04
C ILE A 29 4.19 5.33 1.57
N ARG A 30 4.63 4.30 2.30
CA ARG A 30 6.02 4.21 2.80
C ARG A 30 7.00 4.20 1.64
N CYS A 31 6.80 3.34 0.64
CA CYS A 31 7.61 3.29 -0.57
C CYS A 31 7.68 4.65 -1.28
N MET A 32 6.58 5.43 -1.35
CA MET A 32 6.60 6.78 -1.92
C MET A 32 7.49 7.75 -1.12
N LEU A 33 7.43 7.72 0.21
CA LEU A 33 8.28 8.55 1.08
C LEU A 33 9.77 8.16 0.96
N GLU A 34 10.05 6.86 0.94
CA GLU A 34 11.40 6.32 0.75
C GLU A 34 11.97 6.68 -0.62
N TYR A 35 11.16 6.56 -1.68
CA TYR A 35 11.55 6.96 -3.04
C TYR A 35 11.82 8.46 -3.14
N ALA A 36 10.99 9.28 -2.48
CA ALA A 36 11.21 10.73 -2.41
C ALA A 36 12.43 11.11 -1.55
N GLY A 37 12.99 10.18 -0.77
CA GLY A 37 14.12 10.42 0.12
C GLY A 37 13.79 11.34 1.29
N VAL A 38 12.51 11.36 1.71
CA VAL A 38 12.03 12.29 2.75
C VAL A 38 11.97 11.57 4.09
N PRO A 39 12.65 12.10 5.13
CA PRO A 39 12.52 11.56 6.49
C PRO A 39 11.08 11.67 6.99
N TYR A 40 10.58 10.61 7.60
CA TYR A 40 9.25 10.59 8.23
C TYR A 40 9.28 9.79 9.52
N ARG A 41 8.40 10.14 10.45
CA ARG A 41 8.10 9.34 11.64
C ARG A 41 6.99 8.35 11.31
N PHE A 42 7.26 7.06 11.45
CA PHE A 42 6.22 6.03 11.39
C PHE A 42 5.62 5.80 12.79
N LYS A 43 4.44 6.37 13.04
CA LYS A 43 3.72 6.18 14.31
C LYS A 43 2.85 4.93 14.22
N THR A 44 3.15 3.94 15.04
CA THR A 44 2.39 2.69 15.08
C THR A 44 1.32 2.71 16.16
N HIS A 45 0.19 2.08 15.84
CA HIS A 45 -0.91 1.84 16.77
C HIS A 45 -1.06 0.35 17.00
N GLU A 46 -1.32 -0.03 18.25
CA GLU A 46 -1.49 -1.43 18.63
C GLU A 46 -2.86 -1.94 18.20
N TYR A 47 -2.86 -3.11 17.57
CA TYR A 47 -4.05 -3.94 17.40
C TYR A 47 -3.97 -5.10 18.39
N ILE A 48 -4.87 -5.14 19.36
CA ILE A 48 -4.84 -6.11 20.46
C ILE A 48 -5.25 -7.48 19.92
N ARG A 49 -4.28 -8.39 19.81
CA ARG A 49 -4.51 -9.79 19.41
C ARG A 49 -5.27 -10.53 20.52
N GLY A 50 -6.34 -11.22 20.16
CA GLY A 50 -7.17 -11.99 21.10
C GLY A 50 -8.31 -11.19 21.76
N GLY A 51 -8.55 -9.94 21.36
CA GLY A 51 -9.79 -9.25 21.69
C GLY A 51 -11.00 -10.01 21.12
N THR A 52 -12.08 -10.06 21.89
CA THR A 52 -13.31 -10.79 21.53
C THR A 52 -14.27 -9.94 20.69
N THR A 53 -14.09 -8.61 20.72
CA THR A 53 -14.87 -7.66 19.91
C THR A 53 -13.97 -6.73 19.09
N PRO A 54 -14.46 -6.14 17.99
CA PRO A 54 -13.70 -5.13 17.24
C PRO A 54 -13.27 -3.93 18.08
N ALA A 55 -14.05 -3.57 19.10
CA ALA A 55 -13.73 -2.46 20.01
C ALA A 55 -12.56 -2.82 20.93
N GLU A 56 -12.55 -4.02 21.51
CA GLU A 56 -11.43 -4.52 22.31
C GLU A 56 -10.14 -4.60 21.49
N CYS A 57 -10.22 -5.17 20.28
CA CYS A 57 -9.07 -5.25 19.37
C CYS A 57 -8.46 -3.89 19.03
N LYS A 58 -9.25 -2.81 19.08
CA LYS A 58 -8.85 -1.45 18.69
C LYS A 58 -8.83 -0.46 19.86
N ALA A 59 -8.88 -0.92 21.12
CA ALA A 59 -9.08 -0.04 22.28
C ALA A 59 -8.05 1.11 22.34
N ARG A 60 -6.76 0.81 22.13
CA ARG A 60 -5.69 1.83 22.06
C ARG A 60 -5.86 2.81 20.90
N TRP A 61 -6.23 2.30 19.73
CA TRP A 61 -6.52 3.16 18.59
C TRP A 61 -7.73 4.07 18.85
N LEU A 62 -8.77 3.60 19.55
CA LEU A 62 -9.93 4.44 19.86
C LEU A 62 -9.52 5.64 20.73
N GLU A 63 -8.67 5.44 21.74
CA GLU A 63 -8.07 6.51 22.55
C GLU A 63 -7.25 7.48 21.68
N ASP A 64 -6.32 6.97 20.88
CA ASP A 64 -5.48 7.78 19.99
C ASP A 64 -6.29 8.57 18.95
N SER A 65 -7.33 7.96 18.38
CA SER A 65 -8.17 8.56 17.35
C SER A 65 -9.00 9.72 17.88
N ALA A 66 -9.43 9.66 19.15
CA ALA A 66 -10.12 10.76 19.82
C ALA A 66 -9.19 11.95 20.04
N VAL A 67 -7.92 11.70 20.41
CA VAL A 67 -6.89 12.75 20.52
C VAL A 67 -6.60 13.37 19.16
N LEU A 68 -6.44 12.56 18.11
CA LEU A 68 -6.22 13.07 16.75
C LEU A 68 -7.40 13.93 16.25
N ALA A 69 -8.63 13.53 16.56
CA ALA A 69 -9.82 14.33 16.25
C ALA A 69 -9.78 15.71 16.93
N GLN A 70 -9.43 15.75 18.21
CA GLN A 70 -9.28 17.01 18.97
C GLN A 70 -8.14 17.89 18.43
N GLN A 71 -7.13 17.28 17.80
CA GLN A 71 -6.01 17.96 17.14
C GLN A 71 -6.31 18.41 15.70
N GLY A 72 -7.54 18.21 15.22
CA GLY A 72 -8.02 18.72 13.93
C GLY A 72 -8.09 17.70 12.80
N LEU A 73 -7.80 16.42 13.04
CA LEU A 73 -7.96 15.38 12.01
C LEU A 73 -9.46 15.13 11.76
N PRO A 74 -10.01 15.48 10.58
CA PRO A 74 -11.46 15.58 10.39
C PRO A 74 -12.16 14.22 10.39
N PHE A 75 -11.48 13.18 9.89
CA PHE A 75 -12.01 11.82 9.81
C PHE A 75 -10.96 10.82 10.31
N PRO A 76 -10.80 10.66 11.65
CA PRO A 76 -9.78 9.79 12.22
C PRO A 76 -9.88 8.36 11.70
N ASN A 77 -8.82 7.91 11.04
CA ASN A 77 -8.69 6.58 10.46
C ASN A 77 -7.20 6.28 10.23
N VAL A 78 -6.87 5.02 9.99
CA VAL A 78 -5.53 4.60 9.58
C VAL A 78 -5.55 4.04 8.15
N PRO A 79 -4.59 4.41 7.29
CA PRO A 79 -3.48 5.33 7.57
C PRO A 79 -3.93 6.79 7.66
N TYR A 80 -3.16 7.57 8.42
CA TYR A 80 -3.19 9.04 8.41
C TYR A 80 -1.80 9.60 8.14
N LEU A 81 -1.75 10.81 7.59
CA LEU A 81 -0.52 11.58 7.38
C LEU A 81 -0.70 12.99 7.95
N ILE A 82 0.27 13.44 8.73
CA ILE A 82 0.39 14.80 9.25
C ILE A 82 1.69 15.38 8.68
N ASP A 83 1.60 16.51 8.00
CA ASP A 83 2.70 17.21 7.34
C ASP A 83 2.47 18.72 7.49
N GLY A 84 2.98 19.28 8.60
CA GLY A 84 2.60 20.62 9.05
C GLY A 84 1.09 20.73 9.28
N ASP A 85 0.46 21.70 8.61
CA ASP A 85 -0.99 21.93 8.67
C ASP A 85 -1.81 20.93 7.84
N VAL A 86 -1.17 20.13 6.98
CA VAL A 86 -1.85 19.13 6.16
C VAL A 86 -2.08 17.86 6.98
N GLN A 87 -3.35 17.60 7.31
CA GLN A 87 -3.77 16.41 8.03
C GLN A 87 -4.74 15.59 7.17
N LEU A 88 -4.32 14.39 6.77
CA LEU A 88 -5.06 13.54 5.83
C LEU A 88 -5.30 12.15 6.40
N THR A 89 -6.49 11.62 6.15
CA THR A 89 -6.76 10.17 6.17
C THR A 89 -7.14 9.71 4.77
N GLN A 90 -7.48 8.43 4.61
CA GLN A 90 -7.68 7.76 3.31
C GLN A 90 -6.37 7.56 2.54
N SER A 91 -6.00 6.29 2.36
CA SER A 91 -4.72 5.93 1.74
C SER A 91 -4.54 6.50 0.32
N LEU A 92 -5.60 6.54 -0.49
CA LEU A 92 -5.57 7.16 -1.83
C LEU A 92 -5.36 8.68 -1.76
N ALA A 93 -6.03 9.38 -0.84
CA ALA A 93 -5.84 10.82 -0.69
C ALA A 93 -4.41 11.17 -0.25
N ILE A 94 -3.85 10.39 0.69
CA ILE A 94 -2.46 10.52 1.12
C ILE A 94 -1.50 10.29 -0.06
N MET A 95 -1.69 9.21 -0.83
CA MET A 95 -0.83 8.93 -1.99
C MET A 95 -0.94 10.04 -3.05
N ARG A 96 -2.14 10.52 -3.39
CA ARG A 96 -2.30 11.64 -4.33
C ARG A 96 -1.63 12.93 -3.83
N TYR A 97 -1.71 13.22 -2.53
CA TYR A 97 -1.00 14.36 -1.94
C TYR A 97 0.53 14.23 -2.11
N LEU A 98 1.10 13.09 -1.74
CA LEU A 98 2.52 12.82 -1.90
C LEU A 98 2.93 12.81 -3.38
N ALA A 99 2.06 12.33 -4.27
CA ALA A 99 2.29 12.32 -5.70
C ALA A 99 2.48 13.73 -6.25
N ARG A 100 1.58 14.64 -5.88
CA ARG A 100 1.66 16.06 -6.25
C ARG A 100 2.88 16.74 -5.63
N LYS A 101 3.15 16.46 -4.35
CA LYS A 101 4.26 17.09 -3.61
C LYS A 101 5.65 16.68 -4.14
N TYR A 102 5.80 15.42 -4.56
CA TYR A 102 7.11 14.84 -4.93
C TYR A 102 7.25 14.47 -6.41
N GLY A 103 6.31 14.91 -7.26
CA GLY A 103 6.41 14.71 -8.71
C GLY A 103 6.18 13.27 -9.15
N LEU A 104 5.33 12.52 -8.44
CA LEU A 104 4.81 11.19 -8.82
C LEU A 104 3.37 11.27 -9.35
N ASP A 105 2.97 12.47 -9.77
CA ASP A 105 1.72 12.78 -10.46
C ASP A 105 2.00 13.31 -11.89
N LEU A 106 0.95 13.57 -12.65
CA LEU A 106 1.01 14.11 -14.01
C LEU A 106 0.28 15.47 -14.10
N PRO A 107 0.86 16.56 -13.56
CA PRO A 107 0.17 17.85 -13.45
C PRO A 107 -0.20 18.49 -14.79
N ASP A 108 0.56 18.20 -15.85
CA ASP A 108 0.37 18.75 -17.19
C ASP A 108 -0.34 17.77 -18.15
N ALA A 109 -0.94 16.69 -17.62
CA ALA A 109 -1.64 15.71 -18.43
C ALA A 109 -2.88 16.32 -19.11
N ASP A 110 -3.13 15.89 -20.36
CA ASP A 110 -4.43 16.12 -20.99
C ASP A 110 -5.55 15.40 -20.22
N LEU A 111 -6.79 15.84 -20.43
CA LEU A 111 -7.97 15.30 -19.74
C LEU A 111 -8.08 13.77 -19.84
N GLY A 112 -7.76 13.20 -21.01
CA GLY A 112 -7.83 11.76 -21.22
C GLY A 112 -6.74 11.00 -20.47
N THR A 113 -5.54 11.56 -20.39
CA THR A 113 -4.42 10.98 -19.63
C THR A 113 -4.64 11.07 -18.13
N ALA A 114 -5.17 12.20 -17.64
CA ALA A 114 -5.59 12.34 -16.25
C ALA A 114 -6.70 11.34 -15.88
N ALA A 115 -7.75 11.21 -16.72
CA ALA A 115 -8.81 10.24 -16.49
C ALA A 115 -8.31 8.78 -16.50
N ARG A 116 -7.31 8.46 -17.33
CA ARG A 116 -6.67 7.13 -17.32
C ARG A 116 -5.88 6.87 -16.05
N LEU A 117 -5.20 7.88 -15.50
CA LEU A 117 -4.51 7.79 -14.20
C LEU A 117 -5.51 7.51 -13.07
N ASP A 118 -6.62 8.23 -13.04
CA ASP A 118 -7.69 8.02 -12.06
C ASP A 118 -8.31 6.61 -12.18
N MET A 119 -8.57 6.16 -13.41
CA MET A 119 -9.13 4.84 -13.69
C MET A 119 -8.19 3.72 -13.23
N ILE A 120 -6.90 3.80 -13.54
CA ILE A 120 -5.95 2.75 -13.14
C ILE A 120 -5.72 2.76 -11.62
N GLU A 121 -5.74 3.94 -10.96
CA GLU A 121 -5.71 4.01 -9.50
C GLU A 121 -6.90 3.26 -8.87
N ALA A 122 -8.11 3.51 -9.38
CA ALA A 122 -9.32 2.83 -8.94
C ALA A 122 -9.24 1.31 -9.18
N GLN A 123 -8.82 0.88 -10.37
CA GLN A 123 -8.71 -0.54 -10.73
C GLN A 123 -7.68 -1.27 -9.85
N VAL A 124 -6.53 -0.66 -9.58
CA VAL A 124 -5.51 -1.25 -8.68
C VAL A 124 -6.02 -1.30 -7.24
N ASN A 125 -6.77 -0.29 -6.80
CA ASN A 125 -7.38 -0.28 -5.49
C ASN A 125 -8.41 -1.42 -5.35
N ASP A 126 -9.28 -1.64 -6.33
CA ASP A 126 -10.24 -2.74 -6.34
C ASP A 126 -9.54 -4.10 -6.36
N PHE A 127 -8.50 -4.25 -7.18
CA PHE A 127 -7.67 -5.46 -7.21
C PHE A 127 -7.07 -5.77 -5.83
N ARG A 128 -6.42 -4.80 -5.18
CA ARG A 128 -5.87 -4.96 -3.82
C ARG A 128 -6.96 -5.33 -2.81
N TRP A 129 -8.09 -4.60 -2.81
CA TRP A 129 -9.16 -4.85 -1.86
C TRP A 129 -9.85 -6.19 -2.08
N SER A 130 -9.86 -6.72 -3.30
CA SER A 130 -10.45 -8.03 -3.57
C SER A 130 -9.74 -9.16 -2.81
N LEU A 131 -8.41 -9.15 -2.76
CA LEU A 131 -7.64 -10.07 -1.91
C LEU A 131 -7.93 -9.86 -0.43
N ILE A 132 -7.92 -8.61 0.05
CA ILE A 132 -8.16 -8.30 1.47
C ILE A 132 -9.54 -8.79 1.91
N TYR A 133 -10.59 -8.52 1.12
CA TYR A 133 -11.94 -8.96 1.41
C TYR A 133 -12.07 -10.49 1.37
N TYR A 134 -11.40 -11.16 0.43
CA TYR A 134 -11.33 -12.61 0.40
C TYR A 134 -10.70 -13.16 1.69
N CYS A 135 -9.69 -12.48 2.23
CA CYS A 135 -9.01 -12.91 3.45
C CYS A 135 -9.79 -12.65 4.75
N TRP A 136 -10.64 -11.61 4.81
CA TRP A 136 -11.38 -11.22 6.03
C TRP A 136 -12.70 -11.95 6.25
N GLU A 137 -13.47 -12.21 5.18
CA GLU A 137 -14.84 -12.70 5.30
C GLU A 137 -15.13 -13.77 4.24
N ASP A 138 -16.18 -14.54 4.47
CA ASP A 138 -16.83 -15.38 3.44
C ASP A 138 -17.59 -14.54 2.40
N LYS A 139 -17.27 -13.25 2.24
CA LYS A 139 -17.94 -12.32 1.32
C LYS A 139 -17.99 -12.87 -0.11
N TYR A 140 -16.93 -13.52 -0.57
CA TYR A 140 -16.87 -14.13 -1.90
C TYR A 140 -17.63 -15.45 -2.01
N GLU A 141 -17.69 -16.23 -0.92
CA GLU A 141 -18.54 -17.43 -0.87
C GLU A 141 -20.03 -17.04 -0.88
N ALA A 142 -20.40 -15.99 -0.14
CA ALA A 142 -21.74 -15.42 -0.15
C ALA A 142 -22.16 -14.86 -1.53
N LEU A 143 -21.20 -14.33 -2.30
CA LEU A 143 -21.42 -13.82 -3.66
C LEU A 143 -21.25 -14.89 -4.76
N ARG A 144 -20.85 -16.12 -4.41
CA ARG A 144 -20.46 -17.19 -5.36
C ARG A 144 -19.45 -16.73 -6.41
N TRP A 145 -18.64 -15.74 -6.07
CA TRP A 145 -17.58 -15.25 -6.94
C TRP A 145 -16.35 -16.10 -6.72
N ASN A 146 -15.91 -16.79 -7.77
CA ASN A 146 -14.73 -17.62 -7.69
C ASN A 146 -13.47 -16.76 -7.78
N PHE A 147 -13.11 -16.15 -6.65
CA PHE A 147 -11.97 -15.24 -6.53
C PHE A 147 -10.69 -15.85 -7.11
N LEU A 148 -10.40 -17.11 -6.76
CA LEU A 148 -9.19 -17.80 -7.20
C LEU A 148 -9.15 -18.01 -8.73
N GLU A 149 -10.28 -18.39 -9.34
CA GLU A 149 -10.37 -18.56 -10.80
C GLU A 149 -10.26 -17.22 -11.56
N ASN A 150 -10.59 -16.10 -10.91
CA ASN A 150 -10.52 -14.77 -11.52
C ASN A 150 -9.11 -14.17 -11.51
N ILE A 151 -8.18 -14.65 -10.66
CA ILE A 151 -6.83 -14.09 -10.53
C ILE A 151 -6.10 -14.02 -11.88
N PRO A 152 -6.02 -15.10 -12.68
CA PRO A 152 -5.32 -15.04 -13.97
C PRO A 152 -5.94 -14.01 -14.93
N GLY A 153 -7.26 -13.86 -14.90
CA GLY A 153 -7.97 -12.90 -15.75
C GLY A 153 -7.66 -11.44 -15.39
N GLU A 154 -7.59 -11.11 -14.10
CA GLU A 154 -7.18 -9.77 -13.65
C GLU A 154 -5.71 -9.47 -13.97
N LEU A 155 -4.82 -10.44 -13.72
CA LEU A 155 -3.40 -10.29 -14.06
C LEU A 155 -3.20 -10.09 -15.56
N SER A 156 -3.93 -10.83 -16.40
CA SER A 156 -3.89 -10.64 -17.85
C SER A 156 -4.39 -9.26 -18.28
N ARG A 157 -5.41 -8.71 -17.62
CA ARG A 157 -5.88 -7.33 -17.88
C ARG A 157 -4.80 -6.29 -17.53
N PHE A 158 -4.12 -6.42 -16.40
CA PHE A 158 -3.02 -5.52 -16.05
C PHE A 158 -1.82 -5.67 -16.99
N SER A 159 -1.50 -6.90 -17.40
CA SER A 159 -0.46 -7.19 -18.38
C SER A 159 -0.75 -6.51 -19.72
N GLN A 160 -1.97 -6.64 -20.23
CA GLN A 160 -2.42 -5.97 -21.46
C GLN A 160 -2.43 -4.45 -21.31
N PHE A 161 -2.87 -3.93 -20.16
CA PHE A 161 -2.86 -2.50 -19.90
C PHE A 161 -1.44 -1.93 -19.86
N LEU A 162 -0.50 -2.63 -19.22
CA LEU A 162 0.92 -2.26 -19.19
C LEU A 162 1.51 -2.29 -20.61
N GLY A 163 1.27 -3.36 -21.36
CA GLY A 163 1.87 -3.59 -22.67
C GLY A 163 3.39 -3.58 -22.58
N ASP A 164 4.02 -2.78 -23.44
CA ASP A 164 5.48 -2.59 -23.48
C ASP A 164 5.97 -1.39 -22.68
N ARG A 165 5.07 -0.68 -21.96
CA ARG A 165 5.45 0.52 -21.20
C ARG A 165 6.32 0.14 -20.01
N ARG A 166 7.22 1.07 -19.63
CA ARG A 166 8.09 0.89 -18.46
C ARG A 166 7.27 0.87 -17.16
N TRP A 167 6.31 1.80 -17.06
CA TRP A 167 5.40 2.04 -15.96
C TRP A 167 3.96 2.18 -16.48
N LEU A 168 2.96 2.16 -15.58
CA LEU A 168 1.55 2.12 -15.96
C LEU A 168 1.13 3.29 -16.85
N MET A 169 1.68 4.48 -16.60
CA MET A 169 1.36 5.70 -17.34
C MET A 169 2.44 6.10 -18.37
N GLY A 170 3.31 5.16 -18.78
CA GLY A 170 4.36 5.40 -19.76
C GLY A 170 5.77 5.23 -19.18
N ASP A 171 6.65 6.20 -19.42
CA ASP A 171 8.05 6.15 -18.98
C ASP A 171 8.30 6.75 -17.60
N ARG A 172 7.32 7.50 -17.07
CA ARG A 172 7.40 8.14 -15.76
C ARG A 172 6.72 7.29 -14.69
N LEU A 173 7.42 7.11 -13.57
CA LEU A 173 6.87 6.47 -12.38
C LEU A 173 5.82 7.39 -11.74
N THR A 174 4.67 6.83 -11.39
CA THR A 174 3.56 7.54 -10.71
C THR A 174 3.08 6.77 -9.49
N HIS A 175 2.27 7.39 -8.63
CA HIS A 175 1.78 6.73 -7.41
C HIS A 175 1.05 5.39 -7.63
N VAL A 176 0.39 5.22 -8.78
CA VAL A 176 -0.28 3.95 -9.13
C VAL A 176 0.70 2.79 -9.31
N ASP A 177 1.96 3.07 -9.62
CA ASP A 177 2.98 2.03 -9.73
C ASP A 177 3.39 1.45 -8.37
N PHE A 178 3.41 2.30 -7.33
CA PHE A 178 3.63 1.89 -5.95
C PHE A 178 2.48 1.01 -5.45
N MET A 179 1.26 1.34 -5.87
CA MET A 179 0.06 0.56 -5.54
C MET A 179 0.07 -0.80 -6.23
N LEU A 180 0.36 -0.85 -7.55
CA LEU A 180 0.32 -2.10 -8.29
C LEU A 180 1.46 -3.02 -7.89
N TYR A 181 2.68 -2.51 -7.69
CA TYR A 181 3.78 -3.33 -7.19
C TYR A 181 3.41 -4.04 -5.88
N GLU A 182 2.90 -3.30 -4.90
CA GLU A 182 2.50 -3.87 -3.62
C GLU A 182 1.42 -4.93 -3.78
N ALA A 183 0.42 -4.68 -4.63
CA ALA A 183 -0.62 -5.66 -4.90
C ALA A 183 -0.04 -6.93 -5.54
N LEU A 184 0.78 -6.81 -6.59
CA LEU A 184 1.41 -7.96 -7.25
C LEU A 184 2.29 -8.77 -6.29
N ASP A 185 3.04 -8.11 -5.40
CA ASP A 185 3.89 -8.77 -4.40
C ASP A 185 3.04 -9.53 -3.38
N GLN A 186 1.92 -8.97 -2.91
CA GLN A 186 0.97 -9.67 -2.04
C GLN A 186 0.31 -10.86 -2.75
N TYR A 187 -0.09 -10.72 -4.01
CA TYR A 187 -0.67 -11.82 -4.80
C TYR A 187 0.34 -12.94 -5.05
N ALA A 188 1.61 -12.61 -5.30
CA ALA A 188 2.68 -13.61 -5.45
C ALA A 188 2.96 -14.38 -4.14
N LEU A 189 2.80 -13.73 -2.98
CA LEU A 189 2.86 -14.40 -1.67
C LEU A 189 1.63 -15.27 -1.40
N PHE A 190 0.44 -14.81 -1.81
CA PHE A 190 -0.82 -15.52 -1.63
C PHE A 190 -0.96 -16.74 -2.55
N SER A 191 -0.61 -16.59 -3.82
CA SER A 191 -0.69 -17.61 -4.86
C SER A 191 0.67 -17.71 -5.58
N GLU A 192 1.51 -18.64 -5.11
CA GLU A 192 2.83 -18.90 -5.70
C GLU A 192 2.72 -19.15 -7.21
N GLY A 193 3.58 -18.49 -7.99
CA GLY A 193 3.62 -18.65 -9.45
C GLY A 193 2.49 -17.95 -10.23
N CYS A 194 1.59 -17.18 -9.59
CA CYS A 194 0.48 -16.53 -10.30
C CYS A 194 0.93 -15.54 -11.41
N LEU A 195 2.15 -14.99 -11.31
CA LEU A 195 2.73 -14.08 -12.30
C LEU A 195 3.50 -14.78 -13.43
N ASP A 196 3.67 -16.11 -13.39
CA ASP A 196 4.53 -16.82 -14.35
C ASP A 196 3.97 -16.80 -15.78
N ALA A 197 2.65 -16.67 -15.93
CA ALA A 197 1.99 -16.49 -17.21
C ALA A 197 2.14 -15.08 -17.79
N GLU A 198 2.57 -14.09 -17.01
CA GLU A 198 2.61 -12.66 -17.37
C GLU A 198 4.04 -12.10 -17.23
N PRO A 199 4.95 -12.41 -18.16
CA PRO A 199 6.37 -12.08 -18.04
C PRO A 199 6.65 -10.57 -17.98
N ASN A 200 5.83 -9.75 -18.64
CA ASN A 200 5.93 -8.29 -18.56
C ASN A 200 5.59 -7.75 -17.15
N LEU A 201 4.56 -8.29 -16.48
CA LEU A 201 4.22 -7.95 -15.11
C LEU A 201 5.28 -8.43 -14.12
N LYS A 202 5.82 -9.64 -14.32
CA LYS A 202 6.95 -10.13 -13.52
C LYS A 202 8.17 -9.22 -13.67
N GLY A 203 8.48 -8.80 -14.90
CA GLY A 203 9.55 -7.83 -15.18
C GLY A 203 9.27 -6.44 -14.60
N TYR A 204 8.02 -6.00 -14.60
CA TYR A 204 7.57 -4.75 -13.98
C TYR A 204 7.78 -4.76 -12.46
N ALA A 205 7.32 -5.80 -11.77
CA ALA A 205 7.48 -5.93 -10.33
C ALA A 205 8.96 -6.00 -9.92
N ALA A 206 9.76 -6.78 -10.67
CA ALA A 206 11.21 -6.85 -10.45
C ALA A 206 11.90 -5.48 -10.66
N ARG A 207 11.50 -4.72 -11.68
CA ARG A 207 12.04 -3.38 -11.93
C ARG A 207 11.68 -2.39 -10.83
N PHE A 208 10.45 -2.41 -10.31
CA PHE A 208 10.05 -1.58 -9.19
C PHE A 208 10.86 -1.92 -7.92
N ARG A 209 10.92 -3.22 -7.56
CA ARG A 209 11.66 -3.69 -6.38
C ARG A 209 13.14 -3.33 -6.40
N ASN A 210 13.75 -3.22 -7.59
CA ASN A 210 15.16 -2.87 -7.76
C ASN A 210 15.43 -1.35 -7.90
N LEU A 211 14.42 -0.49 -7.74
CA LEU A 211 14.67 0.93 -7.55
C LEU A 211 15.45 1.11 -6.24
N GLU A 212 16.65 1.68 -6.28
CA GLU A 212 17.59 1.68 -5.15
C GLU A 212 16.96 2.12 -3.80
N PRO A 213 16.17 3.21 -3.72
CA PRO A 213 15.53 3.58 -2.45
C PRO A 213 14.49 2.55 -1.98
N ILE A 214 13.77 1.93 -2.91
CA ILE A 214 12.75 0.90 -2.62
C ILE A 214 13.44 -0.37 -2.15
N LYS A 215 14.46 -0.83 -2.88
CA LYS A 215 15.24 -2.02 -2.51
C LYS A 215 15.79 -1.89 -1.10
N ARG A 216 16.44 -0.76 -0.80
CA ARG A 216 16.98 -0.46 0.54
C ARG A 216 15.89 -0.51 1.61
N PHE A 217 14.72 0.06 1.36
CA PHE A 217 13.60 0.01 2.30
C PHE A 217 13.11 -1.43 2.54
N LEU A 218 12.88 -2.20 1.47
CA LEU A 218 12.38 -3.58 1.55
C LEU A 218 13.37 -4.54 2.21
N GLU A 219 14.68 -4.25 2.17
CA GLU A 219 15.73 -5.02 2.82
C GLU A 219 16.03 -4.52 4.26
N SER A 220 15.43 -3.40 4.68
CA SER A 220 15.62 -2.84 6.02
C SER A 220 14.80 -3.57 7.10
N GLY A 221 15.22 -3.44 8.36
CA GLY A 221 14.45 -3.94 9.51
C GLY A 221 13.10 -3.22 9.73
N ASP A 222 12.91 -2.07 9.10
CA ASP A 222 11.70 -1.25 9.18
C ASP A 222 10.58 -1.76 8.28
N PHE A 223 10.91 -2.52 7.23
CA PHE A 223 9.94 -3.22 6.42
C PHE A 223 9.47 -4.48 7.13
N LYS A 224 8.16 -4.68 7.17
CA LYS A 224 7.51 -5.88 7.71
C LYS A 224 6.88 -6.65 6.56
N PRO A 225 7.48 -7.74 6.07
CA PRO A 225 6.91 -8.52 4.98
C PRO A 225 5.71 -9.38 5.43
N TRP A 226 5.65 -9.73 6.72
CA TRP A 226 4.63 -10.58 7.32
C TRP A 226 4.38 -10.17 8.78
N PRO A 227 3.15 -10.32 9.32
CA PRO A 227 1.90 -10.61 8.62
C PRO A 227 1.49 -9.51 7.62
N VAL A 228 0.82 -9.88 6.54
CA VAL A 228 0.32 -8.94 5.53
C VAL A 228 -0.89 -8.16 6.03
N LEU A 229 -1.79 -8.85 6.73
CA LEU A 229 -3.08 -8.35 7.20
C LEU A 229 -3.17 -8.39 8.73
N LEU A 230 -4.14 -7.67 9.27
CA LEU A 230 -4.46 -7.72 10.69
C LEU A 230 -5.01 -9.09 11.12
N PRO A 231 -4.95 -9.44 12.42
CA PRO A 231 -5.40 -10.74 12.95
C PRO A 231 -6.84 -11.16 12.66
N ASN A 232 -7.69 -10.26 12.16
CA ASN A 232 -9.05 -10.59 11.73
C ASN A 232 -9.11 -11.24 10.33
N ALA A 233 -7.97 -11.44 9.65
CA ALA A 233 -7.91 -12.20 8.41
C ALA A 233 -7.90 -13.70 8.68
N THR A 234 -9.01 -14.38 8.38
CA THR A 234 -9.20 -15.78 8.72
C THR A 234 -8.59 -16.73 7.69
N ARG A 235 -8.53 -16.35 6.40
CA ARG A 235 -8.04 -17.25 5.33
C ARG A 235 -6.53 -17.20 5.12
N TRP A 236 -5.95 -16.00 5.06
CA TRP A 236 -4.54 -15.77 4.76
C TRP A 236 -4.09 -14.39 5.23
N GLY A 237 -2.79 -14.23 5.49
CA GLY A 237 -2.16 -12.94 5.68
C GLY A 237 -1.95 -12.54 7.14
N SER A 238 -2.47 -13.30 8.12
CA SER A 238 -2.30 -13.01 9.55
C SER A 238 -1.91 -14.21 10.41
N GLN A 239 -1.59 -15.35 9.78
CA GLN A 239 -1.10 -16.55 10.46
C GLN A 239 0.25 -16.28 11.13
N ASP A 240 0.59 -17.07 12.14
CA ASP A 240 1.83 -16.89 12.90
C ASP A 240 3.08 -17.22 12.06
N GLU A 241 2.97 -18.23 11.20
CA GLU A 241 4.04 -18.61 10.27
C GLU A 241 3.86 -17.92 8.91
N PRO A 242 4.93 -17.34 8.33
CA PRO A 242 4.89 -16.77 6.99
C PRO A 242 4.78 -17.86 5.92
N PRO A 243 4.30 -17.52 4.71
CA PRO A 243 4.26 -18.46 3.60
C PRO A 243 5.68 -18.84 3.18
N LYS A 244 5.87 -20.09 2.72
CA LYS A 244 7.17 -20.62 2.26
C LYS A 244 7.81 -19.76 1.16
N THR A 245 6.99 -19.12 0.33
CA THR A 245 7.44 -18.17 -0.70
C THR A 245 8.25 -17.01 -0.14
N LEU A 246 7.91 -16.54 1.06
CA LEU A 246 8.64 -15.47 1.73
C LEU A 246 10.04 -15.92 2.16
N THR A 247 10.16 -17.15 2.69
CA THR A 247 11.46 -17.71 3.10
C THR A 247 12.44 -17.96 1.95
N LYS A 248 11.97 -18.02 0.70
CA LYS A 248 12.80 -18.13 -0.50
C LYS A 248 13.28 -16.77 -1.05
N SER A 249 12.73 -15.67 -0.54
CA SER A 249 12.92 -14.31 -1.08
C SER A 249 13.77 -13.42 -0.17
N CYS A 250 14.35 -14.00 0.89
CA CYS A 250 15.31 -13.37 1.80
C CYS A 250 16.74 -13.83 1.48
#